data_AF-A0A354CQQ0-F1
#
_entry.id   AF-A0A354CQQ0-F1
#
_cell.length_a   1.000
_cell.length_b   1.000
_cell.length_c   1.000
_cell.angle_alpha   90.00
_cell.angle_beta   90.00
_cell.angle_gamma   90.00
#
_symmetry.space_group_name_H-M   'P 1'
#
loop_
_entity.id
_entity.type
_entity.pdbx_description
1 polymer ?
#
loop_
_entity_poly.entity_id
_entity_poly.type
_entity_poly.pdbx_seq_one_letter_code
_entity_poly.pdbx_strand_id
1 'polypeptide(L)'
;MIKKIVLSEFAAEIIKKLEAAGYEAYAVGGCVRNGIMKIPVSDYDITTSALPKETEKVLKDYKIAETGIKHGTITVMCKGNTAEITTFRVDGEYKDCRRP
;
A
#
# COMPACT_ATOMS: atom_id res chain seq x y z
N MET A 1 12.64 8.23 20.61
CA MET A 1 12.62 6.74 20.63
C MET A 1 11.83 6.28 19.43
N ILE A 2 12.44 5.57 18.47
CA ILE A 2 11.72 5.06 17.29
C ILE A 2 10.91 3.83 17.73
N LYS A 3 9.58 3.89 17.62
CA LYS A 3 8.71 2.74 17.87
C LYS A 3 8.75 1.83 16.66
N LYS A 4 9.12 0.56 16.85
CA LYS A 4 9.03 -0.47 15.80
C LYS A 4 7.61 -1.03 15.77
N ILE A 5 7.00 -1.07 14.60
CA ILE A 5 5.75 -1.78 14.34
C ILE A 5 6.06 -3.13 13.66
N VAL A 6 5.21 -4.13 13.90
CA VAL A 6 5.28 -5.42 13.22
C VAL A 6 4.20 -5.42 12.15
N LEU A 7 4.59 -5.61 10.89
CA LEU A 7 3.67 -5.78 9.78
C LEU A 7 3.24 -7.24 9.68
N SER A 8 2.08 -7.49 9.06
CA SER A 8 1.71 -8.84 8.64
C SER A 8 2.74 -9.39 7.64
N GLU A 9 2.89 -10.71 7.59
CA GLU A 9 3.75 -11.37 6.60
C GLU A 9 3.37 -10.96 5.16
N PHE A 10 2.07 -10.84 4.89
CA PHE A 10 1.56 -10.43 3.58
C PHE A 10 2.01 -9.01 3.18
N ALA A 11 1.86 -8.03 4.08
CA ALA A 11 2.28 -6.66 3.78
C ALA A 11 3.81 -6.54 3.67
N ALA A 12 4.55 -7.23 4.54
CA ALA A 12 6.01 -7.27 4.49
C ALA A 12 6.53 -7.92 3.20
N GLU A 13 5.87 -8.97 2.71
CA GLU A 13 6.23 -9.63 1.44
C GLU A 13 6.03 -8.71 0.24
N ILE A 14 4.91 -7.96 0.19
CA ILE A 14 4.65 -6.99 -0.88
C ILE A 14 5.75 -5.92 -0.93
N ILE A 15 6.06 -5.30 0.23
CA ILE A 15 7.11 -4.28 0.32
C ILE A 15 8.44 -4.85 -0.16
N LYS A 16 8.82 -6.03 0.34
CA LYS A 16 10.06 -6.70 -0.05
C LYS A 16 10.13 -7.00 -1.55
N LYS A 17 9.02 -7.41 -2.19
CA LYS A 17 8.98 -7.66 -3.64
C LYS A 17 9.17 -6.38 -4.45
N LEU A 18 8.55 -5.28 -4.03
CA LEU A 18 8.72 -3.96 -4.67
C LEU A 18 10.15 -3.44 -4.49
N GLU A 19 10.71 -3.52 -3.29
CA GLU A 19 12.09 -3.13 -3.00
C GLU A 19 13.10 -3.99 -3.78
N ALA A 20 12.89 -5.31 -3.85
CA ALA A 20 13.74 -6.21 -4.64
C ALA A 20 13.67 -5.92 -6.15
N ALA A 21 12.58 -5.31 -6.62
CA ALA A 21 12.44 -4.85 -8.00
C ALA A 21 13.00 -3.43 -8.24
N GLY A 22 13.55 -2.78 -7.20
CA GLY A 22 14.19 -1.47 -7.28
C GLY A 22 13.28 -0.28 -6.99
N TYR A 23 12.09 -0.51 -6.46
CA TYR A 23 11.15 0.56 -6.09
C TYR A 23 11.18 0.85 -4.59
N GLU A 24 10.91 2.08 -4.21
CA GLU A 24 10.64 2.42 -2.82
C GLU A 24 9.24 1.93 -2.46
N ALA A 25 9.05 1.38 -1.26
CA ALA A 25 7.74 0.92 -0.79
C ALA A 25 7.61 1.09 0.72
N TYR A 26 6.46 1.62 1.17
CA TYR A 26 6.22 1.93 2.58
C TYR A 26 4.79 1.60 2.98
N ALA A 27 4.61 1.00 4.16
CA ALA A 27 3.31 0.98 4.82
C ALA A 27 2.96 2.39 5.32
N VAL A 28 1.75 2.86 5.04
CA VAL A 28 1.29 4.21 5.37
C VAL A 28 -0.12 4.21 5.97
N GLY A 29 -0.59 5.37 6.40
CA GLY A 29 -1.98 5.55 6.82
C GLY A 29 -2.35 4.82 8.12
N GLY A 30 -3.57 4.27 8.13
CA GLY A 30 -4.19 3.69 9.34
C GLY A 30 -3.42 2.51 9.92
N CYS A 31 -2.81 1.69 9.07
CA CYS A 31 -2.06 0.51 9.49
C CYS A 31 -0.84 0.88 10.37
N VAL A 32 -0.15 1.98 10.06
CA VAL A 32 0.98 2.48 10.86
C VAL A 32 0.50 2.99 12.21
N ARG A 33 -0.54 3.83 12.23
CA ARG A 33 -1.14 4.35 13.48
C ARG A 33 -1.58 3.20 14.39
N ASN A 34 -2.34 2.26 13.85
CA ASN A 34 -2.87 1.12 14.60
C ASN A 34 -1.73 0.22 15.11
N GLY A 35 -0.69 -0.02 14.30
CA GLY A 35 0.50 -0.75 14.72
C GLY A 35 1.23 -0.10 15.90
N ILE A 36 1.34 1.24 15.92
CA ILE A 36 1.91 1.99 17.06
C ILE A 36 1.03 1.87 18.31
N MET A 37 -0.30 1.84 18.13
CA MET A 37 -1.28 1.72 19.21
C MET A 37 -1.53 0.28 19.67
N LYS A 38 -0.91 -0.72 19.02
CA LYS A 38 -1.16 -2.16 19.24
C LYS A 38 -2.63 -2.55 19.01
N ILE A 39 -3.31 -1.87 18.08
CA ILE A 39 -4.66 -2.23 17.61
C ILE A 39 -4.51 -3.19 16.42
N PRO A 40 -5.33 -4.24 16.30
CA PRO A 40 -5.33 -5.12 15.14
C PRO A 40 -5.44 -4.36 13.80
N VAL A 41 -4.69 -4.81 12.80
CA VAL A 41 -4.68 -4.24 11.45
C VAL A 41 -5.28 -5.29 10.50
N SER A 42 -6.41 -4.96 9.89
CA SER A 42 -7.14 -5.82 8.94
C SER A 42 -6.75 -5.59 7.48
N ASP A 43 -6.29 -4.40 7.17
CA ASP A 43 -6.03 -3.87 5.84
C ASP A 43 -4.76 -3.03 5.86
N TYR A 44 -4.02 -3.06 4.74
CA TYR A 44 -2.75 -2.36 4.61
C TYR A 44 -2.79 -1.40 3.43
N ASP A 45 -2.48 -0.14 3.70
CA ASP A 45 -2.13 0.84 2.67
C ASP A 45 -0.63 0.83 2.49
N ILE A 46 -0.19 0.54 1.27
CA ILE A 46 1.22 0.59 0.86
C ILE A 46 1.33 1.67 -0.21
N THR A 47 2.36 2.51 -0.09
CA THR A 47 2.71 3.44 -1.15
C THR A 47 4.06 3.09 -1.75
N THR A 48 4.23 3.36 -3.03
CA THR A 48 5.44 2.97 -3.76
C THR A 48 5.82 3.98 -4.83
N SER A 49 7.10 4.00 -5.22
CA SER A 49 7.56 4.76 -6.40
C SER A 49 7.12 4.12 -7.72
N ALA A 50 6.68 2.85 -7.71
CA ALA A 50 6.20 2.14 -8.89
C ALA A 50 4.84 2.65 -9.38
N LEU A 51 4.71 2.83 -10.69
CA LEU A 51 3.43 3.09 -11.35
C LEU A 51 2.52 1.85 -11.28
N PRO A 52 1.19 2.00 -11.41
CA PRO A 52 0.24 0.88 -11.31
C PRO A 52 0.61 -0.34 -12.15
N LYS A 53 1.01 -0.15 -13.42
CA LYS A 53 1.42 -1.25 -14.32
C LYS A 53 2.74 -1.90 -13.95
N GLU A 54 3.64 -1.16 -13.32
CA GLU A 54 4.90 -1.70 -12.80
C GLU A 54 4.64 -2.53 -11.54
N THR A 55 3.79 -2.03 -10.65
CA THR A 55 3.32 -2.75 -9.46
C THR A 55 2.63 -4.06 -9.85
N GLU A 56 1.74 -4.03 -10.84
CA GLU A 56 1.09 -5.23 -11.40
C GLU A 56 2.13 -6.26 -11.90
N LYS A 57 3.17 -5.80 -12.60
CA LYS A 57 4.23 -6.66 -13.13
C LYS A 57 5.06 -7.31 -12.02
N VAL A 58 5.39 -6.56 -10.97
CA VAL A 58 6.15 -7.06 -9.81
C VAL A 58 5.33 -8.06 -9.01
N LEU A 59 4.02 -7.80 -8.88
CA LEU A 59 3.10 -8.59 -8.06
C LEU A 59 2.20 -9.53 -8.89
N LYS A 60 2.66 -9.91 -10.08
CA LYS A 60 1.90 -10.73 -11.06
C LYS A 60 1.42 -12.09 -10.52
N ASP A 61 2.03 -12.59 -9.45
CA ASP A 61 1.66 -13.86 -8.82
C ASP A 61 0.47 -13.73 -7.85
N TYR A 62 -0.01 -12.50 -7.59
CA TYR A 62 -1.16 -12.23 -6.76
C TYR A 62 -2.41 -11.92 -7.59
N LYS A 63 -3.58 -12.05 -6.96
CA LYS A 63 -4.82 -11.54 -7.53
C LYS A 63 -4.85 -10.03 -7.38
N ILE A 64 -5.03 -9.31 -8.48
CA ILE A 64 -5.05 -7.85 -8.53
C ILE A 64 -6.41 -7.36 -9.02
N ALA A 65 -6.94 -6.31 -8.39
CA ALA A 65 -8.08 -5.54 -8.87
C ALA A 65 -7.65 -4.09 -9.17
N GLU A 66 -8.04 -3.58 -10.33
CA GLU A 66 -7.70 -2.22 -10.80
C GLU A 66 -8.71 -1.15 -10.35
N THR A 67 -9.43 -1.39 -9.26
CA THR A 67 -10.58 -0.57 -8.80
C THR A 67 -10.23 0.86 -8.35
N GLY A 68 -8.96 1.24 -8.35
CA GLY A 68 -8.47 2.58 -8.00
C GLY A 68 -7.50 3.18 -9.01
N ILE A 69 -7.40 2.65 -10.24
CA ILE A 69 -6.29 2.99 -11.14
C ILE A 69 -6.26 4.47 -11.55
N LYS A 70 -7.44 5.12 -11.64
CA LYS A 70 -7.58 6.58 -11.87
C LYS A 70 -6.91 7.43 -10.79
N HIS A 71 -6.70 6.83 -9.63
CA HIS A 71 -6.11 7.40 -8.44
C HIS A 71 -4.70 6.84 -8.18
N GLY A 72 -4.13 6.10 -9.14
CA GLY A 72 -2.82 5.48 -8.98
C GLY A 72 -2.79 4.30 -8.03
N THR A 73 -3.95 3.73 -7.69
CA THR A 73 -4.11 2.65 -6.71
C THR A 73 -4.52 1.34 -7.38
N ILE A 74 -3.91 0.23 -6.96
CA ILE A 74 -4.38 -1.12 -7.24
C ILE A 74 -4.63 -1.85 -5.92
N THR A 75 -5.51 -2.85 -5.93
CA THR A 75 -5.78 -3.70 -4.76
C THR A 75 -5.21 -5.09 -4.98
N VAL A 76 -4.33 -5.54 -4.10
CA VAL A 76 -3.70 -6.87 -4.13
C VAL A 76 -4.35 -7.76 -3.06
N MET A 77 -4.70 -8.98 -3.44
CA MET A 77 -5.42 -9.93 -2.59
C MET A 77 -4.67 -11.26 -2.49
N CYS A 78 -4.53 -11.79 -1.26
CA CYS A 78 -3.95 -13.12 -1.02
C CYS A 78 -4.53 -13.77 0.23
N LYS A 79 -5.10 -14.99 0.08
CA LYS A 79 -5.60 -15.81 1.21
C LYS A 79 -6.50 -15.04 2.19
N GLY A 80 -7.40 -14.20 1.66
CA GLY A 80 -8.32 -13.38 2.46
C GLY A 80 -7.74 -12.06 3.00
N ASN A 81 -6.45 -11.79 2.78
CA ASN A 81 -5.84 -10.49 3.08
C ASN A 81 -5.91 -9.58 1.85
N THR A 82 -5.99 -8.28 2.12
CA THR A 82 -6.03 -7.23 1.09
C THR A 82 -5.05 -6.12 1.41
N ALA A 83 -4.37 -5.61 0.38
CA ALA A 83 -3.52 -4.43 0.47
C ALA A 83 -3.83 -3.48 -0.69
N GLU A 84 -4.05 -2.21 -0.40
CA GLU A 84 -4.11 -1.17 -1.42
C GLU A 84 -2.70 -0.62 -1.65
N ILE A 85 -2.29 -0.57 -2.92
CA ILE A 85 -0.95 -0.13 -3.30
C ILE A 85 -1.09 1.09 -4.21
N THR A 86 -0.60 2.24 -3.74
CA THR A 86 -0.75 3.53 -4.42
C THR A 86 0.60 4.13 -4.79
N THR A 87 0.80 4.47 -6.06
CA THR A 87 2.00 5.22 -6.48
C THR A 87 2.09 6.55 -5.74
N PHE A 88 3.30 7.06 -5.51
CA PHE A 88 3.47 8.42 -4.98
C PHE A 88 2.68 9.42 -5.83
N ARG A 89 1.89 10.26 -5.15
CA ARG A 89 1.09 11.29 -5.78
C ARG A 89 0.95 12.47 -4.84
N VAL A 90 0.70 13.62 -5.46
CA VAL A 90 0.22 14.81 -4.76
C VAL A 90 -1.22 14.98 -5.18
N ASP A 91 -2.10 15.10 -4.19
CA ASP A 91 -3.49 15.39 -4.42
C ASP A 91 -3.68 16.86 -4.83
N GLY A 92 -4.71 17.13 -5.61
CA GLY A 92 -5.10 18.47 -6.03
C GLY A 92 -5.61 19.36 -4.87
N GLU A 93 -6.16 20.52 -5.24
CA GLU A 93 -6.71 21.47 -4.27
C GLU A 93 -8.04 20.98 -3.67
N TYR A 94 -8.04 20.77 -2.36
CA TYR A 94 -9.26 20.46 -1.62
C TYR A 94 -10.13 21.70 -1.46
N LYS A 95 -11.30 21.72 -2.11
CA LYS A 95 -12.29 22.81 -1.97
C LYS A 95 -13.30 22.57 -0.84
N ASP A 96 -13.48 21.33 -0.43
CA ASP A 96 -14.50 20.90 0.55
C ASP A 96 -13.92 20.09 1.72
N CYS A 97 -12.61 20.20 1.96
CA CYS A 97 -11.86 19.43 2.97
C CYS A 97 -11.92 17.90 2.80
N ARG A 98 -12.39 17.37 1.66
CA ARG A 98 -12.54 15.93 1.46
C ARG A 98 -12.07 15.44 0.09
N ARG A 99 -12.36 16.18 -0.97
CA ARG A 99 -12.04 15.79 -2.35
C ARG A 99 -11.13 16.85 -2.99
N PRO A 100 -9.94 16.45 -3.44
CA PRO A 100 -9.07 17.30 -4.25
C PRO A 100 -9.47 17.28 -5.73
#